data_AF-A0A3M2E3C1-F1
#
_entry.id   AF-A0A3M2E3C1-F1
#
_cell.length_a   1.000
_cell.length_b   1.000
_cell.length_c   1.000
_cell.angle_alpha   90.00
_cell.angle_beta   90.00
_cell.angle_gamma   90.00
#
_symmetry.space_group_name_H-M   'P 1'
#
loop_
_entity.id
_entity.type
_entity.pdbx_description
1 polymer ?
#
loop_
_entity_poly.entity_id
_entity_poly.type
_entity_poly.pdbx_seq_one_letter_code
_entity_poly.pdbx_strand_id
1 'polypeptide(L)' 'GAPARAGSDLGHITSACFSPTLGRWIALAFLRDGRARIGARLRTADPLRGVAAPVRVVHPVFVDPRGDRQHG' A
#
# COMPACT_ATOMS: atom_id res chain seq x y z
N GLY A 1 -9.14 -9.04 14.45
CA GLY A 1 -9.56 -8.07 13.41
C GLY A 1 -10.93 -8.45 12.94
N ALA A 2 -11.79 -7.47 12.61
CA ALA A 2 -13.14 -7.74 12.10
C ALA A 2 -13.08 -8.63 10.84
N PRO A 3 -14.08 -9.51 10.62
CA PRO A 3 -14.14 -10.35 9.42
C PRO A 3 -14.22 -9.48 8.16
N ALA A 4 -13.50 -9.86 7.11
CA ALA A 4 -13.56 -9.17 5.81
C ALA A 4 -14.97 -9.31 5.23
N ARG A 5 -15.78 -8.25 5.31
CA ARG A 5 -17.11 -8.14 4.72
C ARG A 5 -17.07 -7.07 3.64
N ALA A 6 -17.95 -7.15 2.65
CA ALA A 6 -18.03 -6.23 1.50
C ALA A 6 -18.39 -4.76 1.84
N GLY A 7 -18.33 -4.35 3.11
CA GLY A 7 -18.44 -2.95 3.57
C GLY A 7 -17.49 -2.62 4.73
N SER A 8 -16.57 -3.51 5.08
CA SER A 8 -15.50 -3.26 6.05
C SER A 8 -14.17 -2.90 5.38
N ASP A 9 -14.18 -2.66 4.07
CA ASP A 9 -13.02 -2.24 3.33
C ASP A 9 -12.64 -0.81 3.69
N LEU A 10 -11.33 -0.59 3.81
CA LEU A 10 -10.78 0.73 4.09
C LEU A 10 -10.51 1.50 2.79
N GLY A 11 -10.59 0.84 1.64
CA GLY A 11 -10.25 1.39 0.33
C GLY A 11 -9.75 0.32 -0.63
N HIS A 12 -9.11 0.73 -1.73
CA HIS A 12 -8.64 -0.18 -2.79
C HIS A 12 -7.25 0.19 -3.30
N ILE A 13 -6.51 -0.84 -3.75
CA ILE A 13 -5.22 -0.69 -4.41
C ILE A 13 -5.46 -0.21 -5.85
N THR A 14 -4.74 0.83 -6.25
CA THR A 14 -4.79 1.38 -7.61
C THR A 14 -3.66 0.83 -8.48
N SER A 15 -2.50 0.58 -7.88
CA SER A 15 -1.34 0.00 -8.57
C SER A 15 -0.49 -0.81 -7.59
N ALA A 16 0.12 -1.89 -8.09
CA ALA A 16 1.02 -2.74 -7.34
C ALA A 16 2.11 -3.30 -8.25
N CYS A 17 3.35 -3.34 -7.78
CA CYS A 17 4.48 -3.92 -8.50
C CYS A 17 5.59 -4.37 -7.54
N PHE A 18 6.47 -5.22 -8.03
CA PHE A 18 7.76 -5.44 -7.40
C PHE A 18 8.69 -4.28 -7.74
N SER A 19 9.33 -3.68 -6.73
CA SER A 19 10.32 -2.62 -6.93
C SER A 19 11.73 -3.21 -6.77
N PRO A 20 12.52 -3.33 -7.86
CA PRO A 20 13.91 -3.80 -7.78
C PRO A 20 14.78 -2.86 -6.94
N THR A 21 14.56 -1.55 -7.04
CA THR A 21 15.25 -0.52 -6.23
C THR A 21 15.10 -0.74 -4.72
N LEU A 22 13.97 -1.29 -4.30
CA LEU A 22 13.62 -1.48 -2.89
C LEU A 22 13.67 -2.95 -2.45
N GLY A 23 13.92 -3.88 -3.38
CA GLY A 23 13.94 -5.33 -3.15
C GLY A 23 12.62 -5.91 -2.63
N ARG A 24 11.47 -5.25 -2.86
CA ARG A 24 10.18 -5.67 -2.30
C ARG A 24 8.98 -5.23 -3.13
N TRP A 25 7.85 -5.88 -2.89
CA TRP A 25 6.55 -5.44 -3.40
C TRP A 25 6.09 -4.13 -2.75
N ILE A 26 5.58 -3.21 -3.57
CA ILE A 26 4.97 -1.95 -3.15
C ILE A 26 3.62 -1.77 -3.86
N ALA A 27 2.77 -0.93 -3.28
CA ALA A 27 1.47 -0.59 -3.84
C ALA A 27 1.05 0.83 -3.47
N LEU A 28 0.26 1.45 -4.34
CA LEU A 28 -0.49 2.68 -4.05
C LEU A 28 -1.97 2.34 -3.92
N ALA A 29 -2.65 3.07 -3.04
CA ALA A 29 -4.04 2.83 -2.72
C ALA A 29 -4.75 4.11 -2.29
N PHE A 30 -6.03 4.22 -2.61
CA PHE A 30 -6.91 5.14 -1.91
C PHE A 30 -7.39 4.48 -0.63
N LEU A 31 -7.19 5.15 0.50
CA LEU A 31 -7.47 4.63 1.84
C LEU A 31 -8.20 5.68 2.66
N ARG A 32 -9.32 5.31 3.26
CA ARG A 32 -10.08 6.13 4.21
C ARG A 32 -9.17 6.61 5.33
N ASP A 33 -9.06 7.91 5.52
CA ASP A 33 -8.14 8.55 6.47
C ASP A 33 -6.67 8.10 6.32
N GLY A 34 -6.24 7.79 5.08
CA GLY A 34 -4.96 7.11 4.85
C GLY A 34 -3.73 7.82 5.44
N ARG A 35 -3.70 9.16 5.41
CA ARG A 35 -2.62 9.96 6.03
C ARG A 35 -2.52 9.74 7.54
N ALA A 36 -3.67 9.64 8.23
CA ALA A 36 -3.73 9.38 9.67
C ALA A 36 -3.38 7.93 10.03
N ARG A 37 -3.29 7.03 9.05
CA ARG A 37 -3.00 5.61 9.23
C ARG A 37 -1.55 5.24 8.92
N ILE A 38 -0.67 6.19 8.62
CA ILE A 38 0.75 5.90 8.38
C ILE A 38 1.33 5.15 9.59
N GLY A 39 2.00 4.04 9.32
CA GLY A 39 2.53 3.12 10.33
C GLY A 39 1.63 1.93 10.65
N ALA A 40 0.33 1.99 10.33
CA ALA A 40 -0.63 0.92 10.60
C ALA A 40 -0.36 -0.32 9.75
N ARG A 41 -0.66 -1.50 10.33
CA ARG A 41 -0.66 -2.79 9.63
C ARG A 41 -2.07 -3.16 9.20
N LEU A 42 -2.27 -3.48 7.93
CA LEU A 42 -3.54 -3.86 7.32
C LEU A 42 -3.40 -5.21 6.60
N ARG A 43 -4.50 -5.76 6.11
CA ARG A 43 -4.51 -6.87 5.14
C ARG A 43 -5.04 -6.40 3.81
N THR A 44 -4.40 -6.83 2.74
CA THR A 44 -4.94 -6.73 1.38
C THR A 44 -5.68 -8.01 1.03
N ALA A 45 -6.62 -7.89 0.10
CA ALA A 45 -7.31 -9.01 -0.52
C ALA A 45 -7.42 -8.73 -2.01
N ASP A 46 -6.93 -9.66 -2.83
CA ASP A 46 -7.15 -9.75 -4.27
C ASP A 46 -7.87 -11.08 -4.52
N PRO A 47 -9.22 -11.10 -4.45
CA PRO A 47 -10.00 -12.32 -4.65
C PRO A 47 -9.86 -12.89 -6.06
N LEU A 48 -9.57 -12.06 -7.05
CA LEU A 48 -9.41 -12.50 -8.45
C LEU A 48 -8.18 -13.38 -8.62
N ARG A 49 -7.10 -13.06 -7.90
CA ARG A 49 -5.86 -13.86 -7.90
C ARG A 49 -5.76 -14.82 -6.70
N GLY A 50 -6.75 -14.81 -5.80
CA GLY A 50 -6.72 -15.60 -4.57
C GLY A 50 -5.61 -15.17 -3.59
N VAL A 51 -5.12 -13.93 -3.67
CA VAL A 51 -3.99 -13.43 -2.87
C VAL A 51 -4.50 -12.61 -1.69
N ALA A 52 -3.94 -12.85 -0.51
CA ALA A 52 -4.10 -11.98 0.63
C ALA A 52 -2.78 -11.84 1.37
N ALA A 53 -2.37 -10.61 1.68
CA ALA A 53 -1.08 -10.35 2.31
C ALA A 53 -1.19 -9.27 3.40
N PRO A 54 -0.38 -9.35 4.47
CA PRO A 54 -0.21 -8.23 5.39
C PRO A 54 0.54 -7.08 4.69
N VAL A 55 0.11 -5.86 4.92
CA VAL A 55 0.77 -4.64 4.39
C VAL A 55 0.91 -3.60 5.49
N ARG A 56 1.85 -2.67 5.30
CA ARG A 56 2.02 -1.50 6.16
C ARG A 56 1.71 -0.24 5.38
N VAL A 57 0.87 0.62 5.93
CA VAL A 57 0.64 1.96 5.37
C VAL A 57 1.87 2.80 5.65
N VAL A 58 2.44 3.40 4.61
CA VAL A 58 3.66 4.22 4.68
C VAL A 58 3.46 5.51 3.90
N HIS A 59 4.47 6.38 3.93
CA HIS A 59 4.49 7.55 3.06
C HIS A 59 4.40 7.13 1.58
N PRO A 60 3.61 7.81 0.73
CA PRO A 60 3.38 7.38 -0.66
C PRO A 60 4.60 7.49 -1.56
N VAL A 61 5.57 8.35 -1.20
CA VAL A 61 6.85 8.45 -1.92
C VAL A 61 7.85 7.48 -1.30
N PHE A 62 8.13 6.39 -2.02
CA PHE A 62 9.01 5.31 -1.54
C PHE A 62 10.50 5.54 -1.83
N VAL A 63 10.81 6.28 -2.90
CA VAL A 63 12.17 6.56 -3.34
C VAL A 63 12.31 8.07 -3.50
N ASP A 64 13.40 8.61 -2.96
CA ASP A 64 13.76 10.02 -3.06
C ASP A 64 12.63 11.00 -2.70
N PRO A 65 12.16 11.01 -1.43
CA PRO A 65 11.12 11.94 -1.00
C PRO A 65 11.56 13.41 -1.00
N ARG A 66 12.87 13.68 -1.07
CA ARG A 66 13.43 15.05 -1.08
C ARG A 66 13.68 15.57 -2.50
N GLY A 67 13.76 14.69 -3.49
CA GLY A 67 14.05 15.05 -4.88
C GLY A 67 15.54 15.25 -5.16
N ASP A 68 16.42 14.71 -4.32
CA ASP A 68 17.87 14.92 -4.40
C ASP A 68 18.48 14.35 -5.70
N ARG A 69 17.78 13.43 -6.38
CA ARG A 69 18.22 12.80 -7.64
C ARG A 69 17.60 13.41 -8.89
N GLN A 70 16.86 14.52 -8.77
CA GLN A 70 16.13 15.10 -9.90
C GLN A 70 17.05 15.62 -11.03
N HIS A 71 18.29 15.98 -10.71
CA HIS A 71 19.22 16.63 -11.65
C HIS A 71 20.39 15.76 -12.15
N GLY A 72 20.43 14.47 -11.77
CA GLY A 72 21.52 13.55 -12.13
C GLY A 72 22.57 13.40 -11.04
#